data_AF-A0A356ND86-F1
#
_entry.id   AF-A0A356ND86-F1
#
_cell.length_a   1.000
_cell.length_b   1.000
_cell.length_c   1.000
_cell.angle_alpha   90.00
_cell.angle_beta   90.00
_cell.angle_gamma   90.00
#
_symmetry.space_group_name_H-M   'P 1'
#
loop_
_entity.id
_entity.type
_entity.pdbx_description
1 polymer ?
#
loop_
_entity_poly.entity_id
_entity_poly.type
_entity_poly.pdbx_seq_one_letter_code
_entity_poly.pdbx_strand_id
1 'polypeptide(L)'
;MEAALDALDLPDPEADHLSEAEFLKRVDRAWSVCEQFDLQTEIWRGRILRRIRDRGQRRGQSRGGAFLQWLRERDISKSHAYGLIQLADSADDLVGAGSLDPACVNNFSKHAFLATAKAAPPVQQLVNTAANEGEWITRHQVKRLDDEFTAASSELLPDEVRQRTQAQVLPARAVAPLVKELARLPEEHQEQLRQELAAAPELDAVKAATRTARAMAMVLEAALALNTLRDRPLNLDQAMGEAQRLEALGILAEILRHARQVEQAASQLNRSWQRLGDLQERLRLDSGGDTPHLRRLLETLESLSGSPMQVSLGAVGGQERLHVEITISGG
;
A
#
# COMPACT_ATOMS: atom_id res chain seq x y z
N MET A 1 -16.04 -31.56 9.41
CA MET A 1 -15.20 -30.41 9.81
C MET A 1 -15.91 -29.10 9.47
N GLU A 2 -16.65 -29.00 8.37
CA GLU A 2 -17.59 -27.89 8.07
C GLU A 2 -18.57 -27.58 9.21
N ALA A 3 -19.23 -28.59 9.79
CA ALA A 3 -20.11 -28.41 10.94
C ALA A 3 -19.41 -27.91 12.24
N ALA A 4 -18.07 -27.95 12.30
CA ALA A 4 -17.30 -27.41 13.42
C ALA A 4 -16.89 -25.94 13.20
N LEU A 5 -16.94 -25.47 11.95
CA LEU A 5 -16.47 -24.13 11.55
C LEU A 5 -17.61 -23.10 11.62
N ASP A 6 -18.85 -23.51 11.35
CA ASP A 6 -20.06 -22.71 11.71
C ASP A 6 -20.31 -22.64 13.23
N ALA A 7 -19.56 -23.40 14.03
CA ALA A 7 -19.74 -23.56 15.47
C ALA A 7 -18.69 -22.86 16.35
N LEU A 8 -17.75 -22.12 15.76
CA LEU A 8 -16.89 -21.21 16.53
C LEU A 8 -17.73 -19.98 16.89
N ASP A 9 -18.48 -20.08 18.00
CA ASP A 9 -19.26 -19.00 18.64
C ASP A 9 -18.33 -17.83 19.02
N LEU A 10 -17.90 -17.07 18.01
CA LEU A 10 -17.02 -15.93 18.17
C LEU A 10 -17.82 -14.83 18.89
N PRO A 11 -17.34 -14.36 20.05
CA PRO A 11 -18.07 -13.35 20.81
C PRO A 11 -18.19 -12.05 20.01
N ASP A 12 -19.36 -11.42 20.09
CA ASP A 12 -19.58 -10.08 19.54
C ASP A 12 -18.68 -9.07 20.30
N PRO A 13 -17.79 -8.32 19.61
CA PRO A 13 -16.93 -7.33 20.24
C PRO A 13 -17.75 -6.17 20.83
N GLU A 14 -18.97 -5.95 20.36
CA GLU A 14 -19.87 -4.91 20.87
C GLU A 14 -20.74 -5.39 22.05
N ALA A 15 -20.67 -6.66 22.44
CA ALA A 15 -21.42 -7.17 23.58
C ALA A 15 -20.96 -6.54 24.91
N ASP A 16 -21.82 -5.72 25.52
CA ASP A 16 -21.57 -5.10 26.83
C ASP A 16 -21.75 -6.07 28.00
N HIS A 17 -22.48 -7.16 27.80
CA HIS A 17 -22.73 -8.19 28.81
C HIS A 17 -21.55 -9.13 29.05
N LEU A 18 -20.50 -9.09 28.21
CA LEU A 18 -19.31 -9.93 28.35
C LEU A 18 -18.18 -9.18 29.06
N SER A 19 -17.64 -9.77 30.13
CA SER A 19 -16.40 -9.29 30.74
C SER A 19 -15.21 -9.48 29.81
N GLU A 20 -14.11 -8.75 30.05
CA GLU A 20 -12.88 -8.88 29.23
C GLU A 20 -12.29 -10.30 29.31
N ALA A 21 -12.26 -10.86 30.53
CA ALA A 21 -11.74 -12.19 30.78
C ALA A 21 -12.58 -13.28 30.06
N GLU A 22 -13.91 -13.13 30.04
CA GLU A 22 -14.78 -14.06 29.32
C GLU A 22 -14.64 -13.93 27.80
N PHE A 23 -14.54 -12.71 27.29
CA PHE A 23 -14.30 -12.46 25.87
C PHE A 23 -12.99 -13.11 25.41
N LEU A 24 -11.88 -12.83 26.11
CA LEU A 24 -10.57 -13.39 25.78
C LEU A 24 -10.56 -14.92 25.90
N LYS A 25 -11.21 -15.49 26.92
CA LYS A 25 -11.31 -16.95 27.07
C LYS A 25 -12.05 -17.61 25.91
N ARG A 26 -13.13 -17.01 25.40
CA ARG A 26 -13.86 -17.53 24.23
C ARG A 26 -13.02 -17.43 22.96
N VAL A 27 -12.34 -16.30 22.78
CA VAL A 27 -11.42 -16.09 21.67
C VAL A 27 -10.26 -17.09 21.69
N ASP A 28 -9.66 -17.33 22.85
CA ASP A 28 -8.55 -18.28 22.99
C ASP A 28 -8.98 -19.71 22.67
N ARG A 29 -10.20 -20.10 23.09
CA ARG A 29 -10.79 -21.37 22.70
C ARG A 29 -11.02 -21.46 21.19
N ALA A 30 -11.42 -20.37 20.55
CA ALA A 30 -11.59 -20.35 19.10
C ALA A 30 -10.24 -20.47 18.38
N TRP A 31 -9.23 -19.77 18.89
CA TRP A 31 -7.87 -19.80 18.37
C TRP A 31 -7.23 -21.19 18.46
N SER A 32 -7.46 -21.93 19.55
CA SER A 32 -6.88 -23.27 19.74
C SER A 32 -7.43 -24.34 18.78
N VAL A 33 -8.56 -24.10 18.13
CA VAL A 33 -9.12 -25.03 17.11
C VAL A 33 -8.52 -24.75 15.73
N CYS A 34 -7.89 -23.59 15.54
CA CYS A 34 -7.29 -23.15 14.30
C CYS A 34 -5.82 -23.61 14.19
N GLU A 35 -5.53 -24.89 14.37
CA GLU A 35 -4.14 -25.43 14.34
C GLU A 35 -3.65 -25.81 12.94
N GLN A 36 -4.56 -25.99 11.97
CA GLN A 36 -4.20 -26.36 10.60
C GLN A 36 -3.58 -25.19 9.82
N PHE A 37 -2.73 -25.51 8.85
CA PHE A 37 -2.07 -24.54 7.97
C PHE A 37 -2.74 -24.51 6.59
N ASP A 38 -4.06 -24.38 6.55
CA ASP A 38 -4.84 -24.20 5.32
C ASP A 38 -5.45 -22.79 5.24
N LEU A 39 -5.98 -22.44 4.06
CA LEU A 39 -6.47 -21.09 3.80
C LEU A 39 -7.71 -20.78 4.64
N GLN A 40 -8.60 -21.75 4.81
CA GLN A 40 -9.77 -21.63 5.65
C GLN A 40 -9.40 -21.30 7.10
N THR A 41 -8.42 -21.99 7.66
CA THR A 41 -7.93 -21.73 9.03
C THR A 41 -7.28 -20.35 9.15
N GLU A 42 -6.54 -19.89 8.14
CA GLU A 42 -6.00 -18.53 8.12
C GLU A 42 -7.11 -17.46 8.08
N ILE A 43 -8.17 -17.67 7.31
CA ILE A 43 -9.36 -16.79 7.30
C ILE A 43 -9.98 -16.74 8.71
N TRP A 44 -10.12 -17.89 9.38
CA TRP A 44 -10.63 -17.94 10.75
C TRP A 44 -9.76 -17.19 11.75
N ARG A 45 -8.43 -17.39 11.69
CA ARG A 45 -7.48 -16.61 12.50
C ARG A 45 -7.64 -15.10 12.25
N GLY A 46 -7.85 -14.70 11.00
CA GLY A 46 -8.15 -13.31 10.63
C GLY A 46 -9.43 -12.78 11.29
N ARG A 47 -10.53 -13.55 11.25
CA ARG A 47 -11.81 -13.19 11.90
C ARG A 47 -11.65 -13.04 13.41
N ILE A 48 -10.90 -13.94 14.06
CA ILE A 48 -10.60 -13.85 15.50
C ILE A 48 -9.82 -12.57 15.82
N LEU A 49 -8.73 -12.31 15.08
CA LEU A 49 -7.89 -11.12 15.29
C LEU A 49 -8.68 -9.82 15.11
N ARG A 50 -9.59 -9.78 14.13
CA ARG A 50 -10.49 -8.65 13.89
C ARG A 50 -11.37 -8.38 15.11
N ARG A 51 -11.98 -9.42 15.69
CA ARG A 51 -12.83 -9.31 16.90
C ARG A 51 -12.05 -8.75 18.09
N ILE A 52 -10.83 -9.21 18.33
CA ILE A 52 -9.96 -8.69 19.42
C ILE A 52 -9.62 -7.22 19.17
N ARG A 53 -9.24 -6.86 17.94
CA ARG A 53 -8.92 -5.49 17.55
C ARG A 53 -10.10 -4.56 17.80
N ASP A 54 -11.29 -4.94 17.33
CA ASP A 54 -12.50 -4.11 17.39
C ASP A 54 -12.94 -3.90 18.85
N ARG A 55 -12.88 -4.95 19.69
CA ARG A 55 -13.12 -4.85 21.14
C ARG A 55 -12.18 -3.86 21.82
N GLY A 56 -10.89 -3.90 21.46
CA GLY A 56 -9.87 -3.00 22.01
C GLY A 56 -10.03 -1.54 21.59
N GLN A 57 -10.58 -1.28 20.39
CA GLN A 57 -10.85 0.09 19.91
C GLN A 57 -11.99 0.76 20.68
N ARG A 58 -13.04 0.01 21.02
CA ARG A 58 -14.22 0.54 21.73
C ARG A 58 -13.92 1.08 23.13
N ARG A 59 -13.04 0.41 23.88
CA ARG A 59 -12.78 0.74 25.30
C ARG A 59 -11.87 1.96 25.52
N GLY A 60 -11.55 2.72 24.48
CA GLY A 60 -10.75 3.95 24.59
C GLY A 60 -9.32 3.74 25.12
N GLN A 61 -8.87 2.49 25.25
CA GLN A 61 -7.51 2.16 25.63
C GLN A 61 -6.58 2.59 24.49
N SER A 62 -5.70 3.55 24.79
CA SER A 62 -4.69 4.15 23.91
C SER A 62 -4.40 3.32 22.64
N ARG A 63 -5.05 3.69 21.52
CA ARG A 63 -4.81 3.20 20.15
C ARG A 63 -4.34 1.72 20.06
N GLY A 64 -5.11 0.78 20.60
CA GLY A 64 -4.90 -0.65 20.38
C GLY A 64 -3.85 -1.31 21.28
N GLY A 65 -3.55 -0.74 22.46
CA GLY A 65 -2.61 -1.33 23.43
C GLY A 65 -2.91 -2.78 23.81
N ALA A 66 -4.17 -3.12 24.10
CA ALA A 66 -4.58 -4.49 24.44
C ALA A 66 -4.40 -5.47 23.28
N PHE A 67 -4.76 -5.08 22.06
CA PHE A 67 -4.54 -5.89 20.86
C PHE A 67 -3.04 -6.13 20.62
N LEU A 68 -2.21 -5.08 20.71
CA LEU A 68 -0.76 -5.22 20.55
C LEU A 68 -0.10 -6.04 21.66
N GLN A 69 -0.62 -5.97 22.89
CA GLN A 69 -0.18 -6.85 23.97
C GLN A 69 -0.54 -8.31 23.69
N TRP A 70 -1.79 -8.59 23.32
CA TRP A 70 -2.24 -9.94 22.99
C TRP A 70 -1.43 -10.58 21.85
N LEU A 71 -1.08 -9.78 20.83
CA LEU A 71 -0.18 -10.20 19.74
C LEU A 71 1.23 -10.55 20.24
N ARG A 72 1.80 -9.73 21.13
CA ARG A 72 3.15 -9.96 21.69
C ARG A 72 3.21 -11.23 22.53
N GLU A 73 2.18 -11.51 23.32
CA GLU A 73 2.09 -12.73 24.15
C GLU A 73 2.05 -14.03 23.32
N ARG A 74 1.81 -13.93 22.00
CA ARG A 74 1.68 -15.06 21.07
C ARG A 74 2.70 -15.01 19.93
N ASP A 75 3.70 -14.14 20.03
CA ASP A 75 4.74 -13.94 19.00
C ASP A 75 4.19 -13.64 17.59
N ILE A 76 3.04 -12.97 17.50
CA ILE A 76 2.41 -12.59 16.24
C ILE A 76 2.85 -11.16 15.88
N SER A 77 3.51 -11.01 14.73
CA SER A 77 3.86 -9.66 14.26
C SER A 77 2.62 -8.86 13.85
N LYS A 78 2.67 -7.53 14.04
CA LYS A 78 1.61 -6.63 13.61
C LYS A 78 1.28 -6.81 12.12
N SER A 79 2.30 -6.88 11.27
CA SER A 79 2.13 -7.07 9.82
C SER A 79 1.39 -8.37 9.50
N HIS A 80 1.77 -9.48 10.14
CA HIS A 80 1.09 -10.77 9.98
C HIS A 80 -0.38 -10.64 10.40
N ALA A 81 -0.65 -10.08 11.58
CA ALA A 81 -2.01 -9.96 12.09
C ALA A 81 -2.94 -9.17 11.14
N TYR A 82 -2.49 -8.01 10.65
CA TYR A 82 -3.27 -7.24 9.68
C TYR A 82 -3.41 -7.94 8.33
N GLY A 83 -2.42 -8.72 7.90
CA GLY A 83 -2.54 -9.56 6.70
C GLY A 83 -3.61 -10.65 6.82
N LEU A 84 -3.75 -11.28 7.99
CA LEU A 84 -4.82 -12.24 8.26
C LEU A 84 -6.19 -11.56 8.35
N ILE A 85 -6.27 -10.39 8.99
CA ILE A 85 -7.52 -9.62 9.03
C ILE A 85 -7.97 -9.25 7.61
N GLN A 86 -7.06 -8.73 6.76
CA GLN A 86 -7.37 -8.43 5.36
C GLN A 86 -7.87 -9.67 4.59
N LEU A 87 -7.27 -10.83 4.85
CA LEU A 87 -7.71 -12.09 4.25
C LEU A 87 -9.13 -12.46 4.69
N ALA A 88 -9.46 -12.28 5.96
CA ALA A 88 -10.82 -12.50 6.47
C ALA A 88 -11.83 -11.52 5.85
N ASP A 89 -11.48 -10.23 5.75
CA ASP A 89 -12.32 -9.23 5.10
C ASP A 89 -12.60 -9.62 3.64
N SER A 90 -11.56 -10.05 2.91
CA SER A 90 -11.71 -10.55 1.53
C SER A 90 -12.59 -11.81 1.42
N ALA A 91 -12.58 -12.66 2.44
CA ALA A 91 -13.41 -13.86 2.46
C ALA A 91 -14.87 -13.54 2.73
N ASP A 92 -15.15 -12.56 3.60
CA ASP A 92 -16.51 -12.11 3.84
C ASP A 92 -17.12 -11.51 2.56
N ASP A 93 -16.32 -10.83 1.74
CA ASP A 93 -16.77 -10.33 0.43
C ASP A 93 -17.04 -11.47 -0.57
N LEU A 94 -16.08 -12.39 -0.78
CA LEU A 94 -16.21 -13.42 -1.82
C LEU A 94 -17.21 -14.53 -1.46
N VAL A 95 -17.18 -14.99 -0.21
CA VAL A 95 -18.04 -16.08 0.29
C VAL A 95 -19.38 -15.54 0.77
N GLY A 96 -19.37 -14.44 1.53
CA GLY A 96 -20.59 -13.85 2.09
C GLY A 96 -21.53 -13.25 1.03
N ALA A 97 -21.00 -12.76 -0.10
CA ALA A 97 -21.82 -12.36 -1.25
C ALA A 97 -22.39 -13.55 -2.05
N GLY A 98 -22.10 -14.80 -1.65
CA GLY A 98 -22.63 -16.02 -2.27
C GLY A 98 -21.98 -16.41 -3.59
N SER A 99 -20.85 -15.81 -3.96
CA SER A 99 -20.18 -16.08 -5.24
C SER A 99 -19.22 -17.28 -5.19
N LEU A 100 -18.69 -17.61 -4.01
CA LEU A 100 -17.79 -18.73 -3.76
C LEU A 100 -18.39 -19.63 -2.67
N ASP A 101 -18.43 -20.94 -2.93
CA ASP A 101 -18.82 -21.93 -1.92
C ASP A 101 -17.76 -21.96 -0.80
N PRO A 102 -18.15 -21.82 0.49
CA PRO A 102 -17.23 -21.98 1.62
C PRO A 102 -16.35 -23.23 1.56
N ALA A 103 -16.87 -24.35 1.04
CA ALA A 103 -16.14 -25.61 0.91
C ALA A 103 -14.98 -25.51 -0.10
N CYS A 104 -15.11 -24.61 -1.08
CA CYS A 104 -14.17 -24.44 -2.19
C CYS A 104 -13.09 -23.38 -1.91
N VAL A 105 -13.10 -22.74 -0.74
CA VAL A 105 -12.05 -21.77 -0.34
C VAL A 105 -10.67 -22.40 -0.39
N ASN A 106 -10.54 -23.66 0.02
CA ASN A 106 -9.29 -24.39 -0.01
C ASN A 106 -8.86 -24.83 -1.42
N ASN A 107 -9.58 -24.46 -2.49
CA ASN A 107 -9.12 -24.61 -3.88
C ASN A 107 -8.23 -23.44 -4.33
N PHE A 108 -7.96 -22.46 -3.46
CA PHE A 108 -7.10 -21.33 -3.74
C PHE A 108 -5.78 -21.42 -3.00
N SER A 109 -4.70 -21.00 -3.67
CA SER A 109 -3.55 -20.45 -2.93
C SER A 109 -3.94 -19.11 -2.26
N LYS A 110 -3.36 -18.80 -1.09
CA LYS A 110 -3.58 -17.52 -0.37
C LYS A 110 -3.45 -16.29 -1.27
N HIS A 111 -2.41 -16.26 -2.10
CA HIS A 111 -2.18 -15.15 -3.02
C HIS A 111 -3.17 -15.10 -4.18
N ALA A 112 -3.70 -16.24 -4.63
CA ALA A 112 -4.77 -16.27 -5.62
C ALA A 112 -6.04 -15.69 -5.03
N PHE A 113 -6.43 -16.14 -3.82
CA PHE A 113 -7.63 -15.66 -3.14
C PHE A 113 -7.64 -14.13 -2.96
N LEU A 114 -6.53 -13.58 -2.45
CA LEU A 114 -6.37 -12.13 -2.30
C LEU A 114 -6.32 -11.38 -3.63
N ALA A 115 -5.84 -12.01 -4.70
CA ALA A 115 -5.85 -11.42 -6.04
C ALA A 115 -7.27 -11.42 -6.62
N THR A 116 -8.03 -12.50 -6.42
CA THR A 116 -9.44 -12.62 -6.84
C THR A 116 -10.28 -11.57 -6.15
N ALA A 117 -10.17 -11.42 -4.83
CA ALA A 117 -10.91 -10.40 -4.07
C ALA A 117 -10.71 -8.96 -4.58
N LYS A 118 -9.56 -8.69 -5.22
CA LYS A 118 -9.23 -7.37 -5.80
C LYS A 118 -9.55 -7.25 -7.28
N ALA A 119 -9.91 -8.34 -7.95
CA ALA A 119 -10.20 -8.35 -9.38
C ALA A 119 -11.58 -7.75 -9.66
N ALA A 120 -11.84 -7.40 -10.92
CA ALA A 120 -13.18 -6.92 -11.33
C ALA A 120 -14.25 -8.02 -11.14
N PRO A 121 -15.53 -7.67 -10.88
CA PRO A 121 -16.58 -8.65 -10.61
C PRO A 121 -16.72 -9.76 -11.68
N PRO A 122 -16.62 -9.50 -13.00
CA PRO A 122 -16.66 -10.57 -13.99
C PRO A 122 -15.50 -11.56 -13.88
N VAL A 123 -14.30 -11.08 -13.51
CA VAL A 123 -13.12 -11.93 -13.28
C VAL A 123 -13.31 -12.75 -12.00
N GLN A 124 -13.86 -12.15 -10.95
CA GLN A 124 -14.22 -12.85 -9.71
C GLN A 124 -15.18 -14.01 -10.00
N GLN A 125 -16.24 -13.76 -10.77
CA GLN A 125 -17.22 -14.78 -11.14
C GLN A 125 -16.57 -15.95 -11.88
N LEU A 126 -15.77 -15.67 -12.92
CA LEU A 126 -15.08 -16.73 -13.68
C LEU A 126 -14.16 -17.57 -12.79
N VAL A 127 -13.40 -16.92 -11.91
CA VAL A 127 -12.48 -17.60 -11.00
C VAL A 127 -13.23 -18.42 -9.94
N ASN A 128 -14.30 -17.87 -9.37
CA ASN A 128 -15.08 -18.55 -8.34
C ASN A 128 -15.87 -19.74 -8.92
N THR A 129 -16.39 -19.63 -10.14
CA THR A 129 -17.01 -20.77 -10.84
C THR A 129 -16.01 -21.90 -11.01
N ALA A 130 -14.80 -21.62 -11.53
CA ALA A 130 -13.76 -22.63 -11.68
C ALA A 130 -13.38 -23.28 -10.33
N ALA A 131 -13.26 -22.48 -9.27
CA ALA A 131 -13.00 -23.00 -7.93
C ALA A 131 -14.15 -23.87 -7.39
N ASN A 132 -15.41 -23.47 -7.61
CA ASN A 132 -16.59 -24.24 -7.22
C ASN A 132 -16.70 -25.58 -7.97
N GLU A 133 -16.17 -25.64 -9.19
CA GLU A 133 -16.06 -26.89 -9.98
C GLU A 133 -14.88 -27.78 -9.53
N GLY A 134 -14.10 -27.34 -8.53
CA GLY A 134 -12.99 -28.10 -7.96
C GLY A 134 -11.62 -27.80 -8.58
N GLU A 135 -11.50 -26.79 -9.43
CA GLU A 135 -10.20 -26.40 -10.00
C GLU A 135 -9.31 -25.71 -8.97
N TRP A 136 -8.02 -26.09 -8.96
CA TRP A 136 -7.01 -25.41 -8.13
C TRP A 136 -6.59 -24.07 -8.76
N ILE A 137 -6.94 -22.97 -8.08
CA ILE A 137 -6.71 -21.60 -8.56
C ILE A 137 -5.35 -21.06 -8.11
N THR A 138 -4.56 -20.65 -9.10
CA THR A 138 -3.25 -20.01 -8.89
C THR A 138 -3.31 -18.50 -9.14
N ARG A 139 -2.38 -17.76 -8.52
CA ARG A 139 -2.24 -16.30 -8.75
C ARG A 139 -2.03 -15.98 -10.23
N HIS A 140 -1.31 -16.85 -10.96
CA HIS A 140 -1.07 -16.67 -12.38
C HIS A 140 -2.36 -16.79 -13.20
N GLN A 141 -3.24 -17.74 -12.86
CA GLN A 141 -4.55 -17.89 -13.51
C GLN A 141 -5.44 -16.67 -13.30
N VAL A 142 -5.52 -16.17 -12.06
CA VAL A 142 -6.26 -14.94 -11.74
C VAL A 142 -5.70 -13.76 -12.52
N LYS A 143 -4.37 -13.59 -12.54
CA LYS A 143 -3.71 -12.52 -13.28
C LYS A 143 -3.96 -12.60 -14.79
N ARG A 144 -3.95 -13.80 -15.36
CA ARG A 144 -4.23 -14.02 -16.79
C ARG A 144 -5.64 -13.55 -17.14
N LEU A 145 -6.64 -13.98 -16.37
CA LEU A 145 -8.04 -13.60 -16.58
C LEU A 145 -8.26 -12.09 -16.38
N ASP A 146 -7.60 -11.50 -15.38
CA ASP A 146 -7.61 -10.05 -15.15
C ASP A 146 -7.01 -9.27 -16.33
N ASP A 147 -5.86 -9.72 -16.84
CA ASP A 147 -5.21 -9.08 -17.98
C ASP A 147 -6.06 -9.25 -19.26
N GLU A 148 -6.66 -10.43 -19.50
CA GLU A 148 -7.58 -10.68 -20.62
C GLU A 148 -8.82 -9.80 -20.57
N PHE A 149 -9.47 -9.73 -19.40
CA PHE A 149 -10.64 -8.88 -19.20
C PHE A 149 -10.29 -7.41 -19.41
N THR A 150 -9.22 -6.92 -18.75
CA THR A 150 -8.76 -5.53 -18.86
C THR A 150 -8.48 -5.14 -20.30
N ALA A 151 -7.80 -6.01 -21.07
CA ALA A 151 -7.47 -5.71 -22.46
C ALA A 151 -8.69 -5.75 -23.39
N ALA A 152 -9.69 -6.59 -23.08
CA ALA A 152 -10.89 -6.73 -23.90
C ALA A 152 -11.95 -5.66 -23.62
N SER A 153 -12.12 -5.23 -22.35
CA SER A 153 -13.19 -4.33 -21.93
C SER A 153 -12.79 -2.86 -21.87
N SER A 154 -11.52 -2.53 -22.05
CA SER A 154 -11.02 -1.16 -21.87
C SER A 154 -11.40 -0.22 -23.01
N GLU A 155 -12.04 0.88 -22.66
CA GLU A 155 -12.37 1.99 -23.57
C GLU A 155 -11.16 2.88 -23.88
N LEU A 156 -10.10 2.81 -23.06
CA LEU A 156 -8.87 3.60 -23.19
C LEU A 156 -7.98 3.16 -24.37
N LEU A 157 -8.26 2.00 -24.97
CA LEU A 157 -7.49 1.47 -26.09
C LEU A 157 -8.08 1.90 -27.44
N PRO A 158 -7.24 2.09 -28.47
CA PRO A 158 -7.71 2.17 -29.86
C PRO A 158 -8.39 0.86 -30.30
N ASP A 159 -9.32 0.97 -31.24
CA ASP A 159 -10.05 -0.19 -31.79
C ASP A 159 -9.09 -1.21 -32.42
N GLU A 160 -8.03 -0.74 -33.07
CA GLU A 160 -7.03 -1.57 -33.74
C GLU A 160 -6.28 -2.47 -32.73
N VAL A 161 -5.94 -1.93 -31.56
CA VAL A 161 -5.29 -2.68 -30.49
C VAL A 161 -6.26 -3.70 -29.87
N ARG A 162 -7.53 -3.33 -29.67
CA ARG A 162 -8.56 -4.25 -29.18
C ARG A 162 -8.79 -5.41 -30.15
N GLN A 163 -8.97 -5.12 -31.44
CA GLN A 163 -9.18 -6.12 -32.48
C GLN A 163 -7.99 -7.08 -32.59
N ARG A 164 -6.74 -6.57 -32.57
CA ARG A 164 -5.53 -7.41 -32.58
C ARG A 164 -5.36 -8.26 -31.32
N THR A 165 -5.85 -7.77 -30.17
CA THR A 165 -5.87 -8.55 -28.93
C THR A 165 -6.90 -9.68 -29.01
N GLN A 166 -8.11 -9.40 -29.51
CA GLN A 166 -9.15 -10.41 -29.73
C GLN A 166 -8.73 -11.48 -30.75
N ALA A 167 -8.00 -11.08 -31.80
CA ALA A 167 -7.40 -11.98 -32.78
C ALA A 167 -6.18 -12.77 -32.25
N GLN A 168 -5.83 -12.63 -30.96
CA GLN A 168 -4.69 -13.27 -30.30
C GLN A 168 -3.31 -12.93 -30.91
N VAL A 169 -3.24 -11.85 -31.72
CA VAL A 169 -1.99 -11.34 -32.29
C VAL A 169 -1.20 -10.57 -31.22
N LEU A 170 -1.91 -9.76 -30.42
CA LEU A 170 -1.34 -9.05 -29.28
C LEU A 170 -1.67 -9.80 -27.98
N PRO A 171 -0.67 -10.16 -27.16
CA PRO A 171 -0.92 -10.85 -25.91
C PRO A 171 -1.49 -9.89 -24.85
N ALA A 172 -2.59 -10.27 -24.20
CA ALA A 172 -3.25 -9.47 -23.16
C ALA A 172 -2.30 -9.04 -22.02
N ARG A 173 -1.35 -9.91 -21.64
CA ARG A 173 -0.29 -9.59 -20.65
C ARG A 173 0.59 -8.39 -21.00
N ALA A 174 0.68 -8.00 -22.29
CA ALA A 174 1.40 -6.81 -22.74
C ALA A 174 0.48 -5.58 -22.82
N VAL A 175 -0.80 -5.78 -23.14
CA VAL A 175 -1.80 -4.71 -23.32
C VAL A 175 -2.40 -4.25 -21.98
N ALA A 176 -2.70 -5.16 -21.07
CA ALA A 176 -3.29 -4.82 -19.77
C ALA A 176 -2.44 -3.86 -18.93
N PRO A 177 -1.10 -3.99 -18.87
CA PRO A 177 -0.26 -2.98 -18.24
C PRO A 177 -0.46 -1.59 -18.85
N LEU A 178 -0.53 -1.46 -20.18
CA LEU A 178 -0.76 -0.18 -20.84
C LEU A 178 -2.07 0.46 -20.36
N VAL A 179 -3.17 -0.30 -20.33
CA VAL A 179 -4.47 0.20 -19.84
C VAL A 179 -4.36 0.75 -18.42
N LYS A 180 -3.68 0.02 -17.54
CA LYS A 180 -3.48 0.42 -16.14
C LYS A 180 -2.66 1.71 -16.02
N GLU A 181 -1.66 1.91 -16.88
CA GLU A 181 -0.89 3.16 -16.90
C GLU A 181 -1.68 4.31 -17.53
N LEU A 182 -2.41 4.09 -18.63
CA LEU A 182 -3.24 5.12 -19.29
C LEU A 182 -4.30 5.68 -18.34
N ALA A 183 -4.94 4.83 -17.53
CA ALA A 183 -5.95 5.26 -16.56
C ALA A 183 -5.42 6.23 -15.49
N ARG A 184 -4.09 6.37 -15.34
CA ARG A 184 -3.43 7.29 -14.40
C ARG A 184 -3.10 8.64 -15.05
N LEU A 185 -3.23 8.77 -16.37
CA LEU A 185 -2.84 9.96 -17.11
C LEU A 185 -4.04 10.90 -17.35
N PRO A 186 -3.81 12.21 -17.51
CA PRO A 186 -4.80 13.15 -18.04
C PRO A 186 -5.25 12.78 -19.47
N GLU A 187 -6.49 13.16 -19.84
CA GLU A 187 -7.11 12.81 -21.13
C GLU A 187 -6.26 13.23 -22.35
N GLU A 188 -5.61 14.39 -22.29
CA GLU A 188 -4.75 14.89 -23.38
C GLU A 188 -3.58 13.92 -23.68
N HIS A 189 -2.91 13.45 -22.63
CA HIS A 189 -1.79 12.50 -22.74
C HIS A 189 -2.28 11.10 -23.14
N GLN A 190 -3.49 10.70 -22.73
CA GLN A 190 -4.09 9.46 -23.18
C GLN A 190 -4.37 9.49 -24.68
N GLU A 191 -4.95 10.58 -25.19
CA GLU A 191 -5.31 10.72 -26.59
C GLU A 191 -4.08 10.74 -27.50
N GLN A 192 -3.00 11.42 -27.09
CA GLN A 192 -1.73 11.39 -27.82
C GLN A 192 -1.21 9.94 -28.00
N LEU A 193 -1.15 9.17 -26.92
CA LEU A 193 -0.71 7.77 -26.98
C LEU A 193 -1.67 6.88 -27.76
N ARG A 194 -2.99 7.14 -27.71
CA ARG A 194 -3.99 6.42 -28.50
C ARG A 194 -3.77 6.65 -29.99
N GLN A 195 -3.51 7.88 -30.43
CA GLN A 195 -3.27 8.21 -31.83
C GLN A 195 -2.00 7.54 -32.36
N GLU A 196 -0.91 7.58 -31.58
CA GLU A 196 0.34 6.88 -31.91
C GLU A 196 0.13 5.37 -32.07
N LEU A 197 -0.65 4.74 -31.17
CA LEU A 197 -0.93 3.31 -31.21
C LEU A 197 -1.92 2.90 -32.31
N ALA A 198 -2.88 3.76 -32.66
CA ALA A 198 -3.80 3.51 -33.77
C ALA A 198 -3.03 3.44 -35.10
N ALA A 199 -2.01 4.30 -35.28
CA ALA A 199 -1.17 4.30 -36.47
C ALA A 199 -0.26 3.06 -36.59
N ALA A 200 0.26 2.57 -35.47
CA ALA A 200 1.17 1.41 -35.43
C ALA A 200 0.86 0.45 -34.26
N PRO A 201 -0.19 -0.39 -34.36
CA PRO A 201 -0.67 -1.25 -33.27
C PRO A 201 0.16 -2.54 -33.15
N GLU A 202 1.48 -2.43 -33.06
CA GLU A 202 2.41 -3.55 -32.95
C GLU A 202 2.83 -3.81 -31.50
N LEU A 203 3.32 -5.02 -31.22
CA LEU A 203 3.69 -5.42 -29.86
C LEU A 203 4.76 -4.50 -29.25
N ASP A 204 5.76 -4.11 -30.03
CA ASP A 204 6.84 -3.26 -29.53
C ASP A 204 6.39 -1.81 -29.34
N ALA A 205 5.45 -1.33 -30.16
CA ALA A 205 4.78 -0.04 -29.95
C ALA A 205 3.94 -0.04 -28.66
N VAL A 206 3.17 -1.10 -28.39
CA VAL A 206 2.42 -1.26 -27.13
C VAL A 206 3.36 -1.24 -25.91
N LYS A 207 4.49 -1.96 -25.97
CA LYS A 207 5.49 -1.94 -24.89
C LYS A 207 6.13 -0.57 -24.73
N ALA A 208 6.44 0.12 -25.83
CA ALA A 208 7.01 1.47 -25.80
C ALA A 208 6.01 2.46 -25.17
N ALA A 209 4.76 2.47 -25.63
CA ALA A 209 3.69 3.26 -25.06
C ALA A 209 3.47 2.96 -23.56
N THR A 210 3.56 1.69 -23.15
CA THR A 210 3.47 1.31 -21.73
C THR A 210 4.59 1.96 -20.91
N ARG A 211 5.84 1.96 -21.43
CA ARG A 211 6.98 2.59 -20.75
C ARG A 211 6.80 4.10 -20.67
N THR A 212 6.38 4.73 -21.76
CA THR A 212 6.09 6.17 -21.83
C THR A 212 5.00 6.55 -20.83
N ALA A 213 3.85 5.87 -20.87
CA ALA A 213 2.74 6.12 -19.96
C ALA A 213 3.14 5.96 -18.49
N ARG A 214 3.88 4.90 -18.16
CA ARG A 214 4.42 4.70 -16.81
C ARG A 214 5.33 5.84 -16.38
N ALA A 215 6.26 6.26 -17.23
CA ALA A 215 7.19 7.34 -16.90
C ALA A 215 6.43 8.66 -16.69
N MET A 216 5.45 8.97 -17.54
CA MET A 216 4.58 10.16 -17.39
C MET A 216 3.80 10.10 -16.08
N ALA A 217 3.16 8.98 -15.76
CA ALA A 217 2.41 8.81 -14.51
C ALA A 217 3.32 8.98 -13.28
N MET A 218 4.55 8.44 -13.33
CA MET A 218 5.54 8.63 -12.27
C MET A 218 5.97 10.09 -12.11
N VAL A 219 6.16 10.82 -13.22
CA VAL A 219 6.49 12.24 -13.19
C VAL A 219 5.36 13.05 -12.55
N LEU A 220 4.12 12.84 -12.98
CA LEU A 220 2.95 13.54 -12.44
C LEU A 220 2.76 13.26 -10.94
N GLU A 221 2.84 11.99 -10.52
CA GLU A 221 2.72 11.61 -9.11
C GLU A 221 3.86 12.16 -8.25
N ALA A 222 5.10 12.13 -8.75
CA ALA A 222 6.24 12.67 -8.03
C ALA A 222 6.13 14.20 -7.92
N ALA A 223 5.70 14.88 -8.97
CA ALA A 223 5.54 16.32 -8.98
C ALA A 223 4.47 16.81 -8.00
N LEU A 224 3.31 16.14 -7.95
CA LEU A 224 2.24 16.44 -7.00
C LEU A 224 2.67 16.26 -5.53
N ALA A 225 3.63 15.38 -5.27
CA ALA A 225 4.12 15.08 -3.92
C ALA A 225 5.26 16.01 -3.46
N LEU A 226 5.81 16.84 -4.34
CA LEU A 226 6.94 17.73 -4.05
C LEU A 226 6.44 19.10 -3.57
N ASN A 227 6.87 19.52 -2.39
CA ASN A 227 6.57 20.85 -1.88
C ASN A 227 7.30 21.93 -2.70
N THR A 228 8.54 21.65 -3.11
CA THR A 228 9.36 22.57 -3.93
C THR A 228 8.70 22.98 -5.25
N LEU A 229 7.88 22.11 -5.85
CA LEU A 229 7.15 22.40 -7.09
C LEU A 229 5.81 23.08 -6.84
N ARG A 230 5.28 23.03 -5.61
CA ARG A 230 4.03 23.70 -5.25
C ARG A 230 4.20 25.21 -5.17
N ASP A 231 5.37 25.67 -4.76
CA ASP A 231 5.66 27.08 -4.49
C ASP A 231 6.17 27.85 -5.73
N ARG A 232 6.34 27.17 -6.87
CA ARG A 232 6.82 27.79 -8.13
C ARG A 232 5.94 27.38 -9.31
N PRO A 233 5.45 28.34 -10.13
CA PRO A 233 4.71 27.99 -11.33
C PRO A 233 5.65 27.34 -12.35
N LEU A 234 5.61 26.01 -12.43
CA LEU A 234 6.31 25.21 -13.44
C LEU A 234 5.31 24.70 -14.47
N ASN A 235 5.60 24.88 -15.75
CA ASN A 235 4.84 24.21 -16.81
C ASN A 235 5.35 22.77 -16.97
N LEU A 236 4.78 21.86 -16.17
CA LEU A 236 5.20 20.46 -16.13
C LEU A 236 4.95 19.76 -17.48
N ASP A 237 3.88 20.10 -18.18
CA ASP A 237 3.56 19.51 -19.48
C ASP A 237 4.62 19.85 -20.54
N GLN A 238 5.11 21.10 -20.56
CA GLN A 238 6.23 21.49 -21.44
C GLN A 238 7.52 20.75 -21.10
N ALA A 239 7.87 20.64 -19.81
CA ALA A 239 9.05 19.91 -19.36
C ALA A 239 8.97 18.40 -19.71
N MET A 240 7.79 17.80 -19.58
CA MET A 240 7.53 16.43 -20.00
C MET A 240 7.67 16.27 -21.52
N GLY A 241 7.12 17.19 -22.31
CA GLY A 241 7.25 17.19 -23.77
C GLY A 241 8.70 17.35 -24.25
N GLU A 242 9.51 18.17 -23.57
CA GLU A 242 10.96 18.26 -23.79
C GLU A 242 11.67 16.95 -23.45
N ALA A 243 11.39 16.37 -22.29
CA ALA A 243 11.97 15.10 -21.88
C ALA A 243 11.56 13.96 -22.83
N GLN A 244 10.34 13.96 -23.37
CA GLN A 244 9.89 12.97 -24.36
C GLN A 244 10.67 13.10 -25.67
N ARG A 245 10.86 14.31 -26.17
CA ARG A 245 11.66 14.57 -27.39
C ARG A 245 13.13 14.14 -27.25
N LEU A 246 13.67 14.17 -26.03
CA LEU A 246 15.02 13.72 -25.71
C LEU A 246 15.11 12.24 -25.31
N GLU A 247 14.00 11.49 -25.35
CA GLU A 247 13.90 10.12 -24.84
C GLU A 247 14.33 9.97 -23.36
N ALA A 248 14.20 11.06 -22.58
CA ALA A 248 14.70 11.22 -21.22
C ALA A 248 13.59 11.21 -20.15
N LEU A 249 12.35 10.83 -20.49
CA LEU A 249 11.24 10.75 -19.53
C LEU A 249 11.54 9.86 -18.32
N GLY A 250 12.21 8.73 -18.54
CA GLY A 250 12.63 7.84 -17.45
C GLY A 250 13.59 8.53 -16.47
N ILE A 251 14.55 9.29 -17.00
CA ILE A 251 15.51 10.06 -16.20
C ILE A 251 14.80 11.16 -15.41
N LEU A 252 13.86 11.89 -16.05
CA LEU A 252 13.05 12.89 -15.37
C LEU A 252 12.25 12.29 -14.21
N ALA A 253 11.61 11.15 -14.43
CA ALA A 253 10.87 10.42 -13.38
C ALA A 253 11.79 10.04 -12.20
N GLU A 254 13.02 9.60 -12.49
CA GLU A 254 14.01 9.26 -11.45
C GLU A 254 14.49 10.50 -10.67
N ILE A 255 14.76 11.62 -11.36
CA ILE A 255 15.14 12.89 -10.72
C ILE A 255 14.07 13.32 -9.72
N LEU A 256 12.80 13.35 -10.14
CA LEU A 256 11.69 13.77 -9.27
C LEU A 256 11.46 12.80 -8.11
N ARG A 257 11.60 11.49 -8.36
CA ARG A 257 11.55 10.48 -7.29
C ARG A 257 12.64 10.71 -6.25
N HIS A 258 13.87 11.01 -6.68
CA HIS A 258 14.97 11.31 -5.76
C HIS A 258 14.79 12.65 -5.04
N ALA A 259 14.29 13.69 -5.71
CA ALA A 259 13.93 14.94 -5.07
C ALA A 259 12.92 14.71 -3.93
N ARG A 260 11.91 13.87 -4.17
CA ARG A 260 10.91 13.52 -3.16
C ARG A 260 11.54 12.79 -1.97
N GLN A 261 12.49 11.89 -2.21
CA GLN A 261 13.21 11.21 -1.13
C GLN A 261 14.01 12.18 -0.26
N VAL A 262 14.64 13.19 -0.87
CA VAL A 262 15.37 14.24 -0.14
C VAL A 262 14.41 15.07 0.73
N GLU A 263 13.28 15.52 0.20
CA GLU A 263 12.29 16.27 0.99
C GLU A 263 11.73 15.45 2.18
N GLN A 264 11.47 14.16 1.95
CA GLN A 264 11.00 13.24 2.99
C GLN A 264 12.06 13.02 4.08
N ALA A 265 13.31 12.82 3.69
CA ALA A 265 14.43 12.64 4.62
C ALA A 265 14.66 13.91 5.46
N ALA A 266 14.67 15.09 4.83
CA ALA A 266 14.73 16.38 5.49
C ALA A 266 13.60 16.56 6.52
N SER A 267 12.37 16.23 6.14
CA SER A 267 11.20 16.30 7.03
C SER A 267 11.27 15.32 8.21
N GLN A 268 11.76 14.10 7.97
CA GLN A 268 11.95 13.08 9.02
C GLN A 268 13.05 13.48 10.00
N LEU A 269 14.15 14.05 9.48
CA LEU A 269 15.25 14.57 10.29
C LEU A 269 14.76 15.69 11.19
N ASN A 270 14.05 16.69 10.65
CA ASN A 270 13.49 17.78 11.44
C ASN A 270 12.57 17.29 12.57
N ARG A 271 11.66 16.35 12.28
CA ARG A 271 10.79 15.76 13.32
C ARG A 271 11.57 14.99 14.39
N SER A 272 12.60 14.24 13.99
CA SER A 272 13.41 13.45 14.92
C SER A 272 14.27 14.37 15.79
N TRP A 273 14.80 15.44 15.22
CA TRP A 273 15.55 16.49 15.91
C TRP A 273 14.70 17.21 16.95
N GLN A 274 13.51 17.70 16.57
CA GLN A 274 12.57 18.35 17.50
C GLN A 274 12.20 17.41 18.65
N ARG A 275 11.84 16.16 18.33
CA ARG A 275 11.50 15.17 19.35
C ARG A 275 12.66 14.82 20.28
N LEU A 276 13.90 14.79 19.77
CA LEU A 276 15.10 14.59 20.58
C LEU A 276 15.26 15.75 21.58
N GLY A 277 15.14 16.99 21.12
CA GLY A 277 15.16 18.17 21.98
C GLY A 277 14.09 18.14 23.08
N ASP A 278 12.84 17.84 22.71
CA ASP A 278 11.73 17.74 23.67
C ASP A 278 11.96 16.67 24.75
N LEU A 279 12.51 15.51 24.37
CA LEU A 279 12.79 14.42 25.31
C LEU A 279 13.98 14.73 26.21
N GLN A 280 15.02 15.36 25.67
CA GLN A 280 16.18 15.80 26.46
C GLN A 280 15.77 16.83 27.50
N GLU A 281 14.96 17.83 27.12
CA GLU A 281 14.48 18.86 28.04
C GLU A 281 13.62 18.27 29.15
N ARG A 282 12.66 17.39 28.80
CA ARG A 282 11.83 16.69 29.79
C ARG A 282 12.68 15.87 30.76
N LEU A 283 13.62 15.07 30.24
CA LEU A 283 14.47 14.25 31.10
C LEU A 283 15.36 15.13 31.97
N ARG A 284 15.84 16.28 31.48
CA ARG A 284 16.64 17.25 32.24
C ARG A 284 15.84 17.87 33.40
N LEU A 285 14.57 18.20 33.17
CA LEU A 285 13.64 18.69 34.21
C LEU A 285 13.35 17.63 35.28
N ASP A 286 13.16 16.37 34.86
CA ASP A 286 12.93 15.23 35.77
C ASP A 286 14.22 14.79 36.51
N SER A 287 15.40 15.16 35.97
CA SER A 287 16.71 14.83 36.53
C SER A 287 17.15 15.81 37.62
N GLY A 288 16.97 15.42 38.88
CA GLY A 288 17.49 16.15 40.04
C GLY A 288 19.03 16.25 40.09
N GLY A 289 19.56 16.86 41.16
CA GLY A 289 21.01 17.03 41.35
C GLY A 289 21.80 15.71 41.46
N ASP A 290 21.14 14.62 41.84
CA ASP A 290 21.76 13.33 42.16
C ASP A 290 21.93 12.39 40.95
N THR A 291 21.72 12.86 39.72
CA THR A 291 21.85 12.04 38.49
C THR A 291 22.99 12.50 37.57
N PRO A 292 24.27 12.47 38.01
CA PRO A 292 25.39 13.02 37.25
C PRO A 292 25.69 12.29 35.94
N HIS A 293 25.53 10.95 35.93
CA HIS A 293 25.73 10.14 34.72
C HIS A 293 24.66 10.43 33.65
N LEU A 294 23.44 10.68 34.08
CA LEU A 294 22.32 10.99 33.19
C LEU A 294 22.50 12.38 32.56
N ARG A 295 22.96 13.36 33.34
CA ARG A 295 23.30 14.70 32.84
C ARG A 295 24.44 14.66 31.82
N ARG A 296 25.51 13.92 32.09
CA ARG A 296 26.62 13.76 31.13
C ARG A 296 26.18 13.09 29.83
N LEU A 297 25.29 12.12 29.88
CA LEU A 297 24.69 11.51 28.68
C LEU A 297 23.86 12.53 27.90
N LEU A 298 23.03 13.31 28.59
CA LEU A 298 22.23 14.37 27.98
C LEU A 298 23.11 15.43 27.32
N GLU A 299 24.15 15.92 27.99
CA GLU A 299 25.14 16.88 27.43
C GLU A 299 25.84 16.30 26.19
N THR A 300 26.18 15.02 26.20
CA THR A 300 26.80 14.37 25.03
C THR A 300 25.83 14.33 23.85
N LEU A 301 24.56 14.00 24.11
CA LEU A 301 23.52 13.92 23.08
C LEU A 301 23.00 15.31 22.64
N GLU A 302 23.20 16.35 23.45
CA GLU A 302 22.84 17.74 23.15
C GLU A 302 23.67 18.29 21.98
N SER A 303 24.86 17.73 21.72
CA SER A 303 25.62 18.01 20.48
C SER A 303 24.86 17.69 19.19
N LEU A 304 23.84 16.82 19.27
CA LEU A 304 22.99 16.42 18.14
C LEU A 304 21.68 17.21 18.04
N SER A 305 21.40 18.12 18.98
CA SER A 305 20.11 18.83 19.08
C SER A 305 20.23 20.32 19.42
N GLY A 306 21.40 20.77 19.89
CA GLY A 306 21.58 22.03 20.62
C GLY A 306 21.56 23.32 19.79
N SER A 307 21.54 23.24 18.45
CA SER A 307 21.34 24.41 17.58
C SER A 307 20.02 24.25 16.80
N PRO A 308 19.22 25.32 16.63
CA PRO A 308 18.01 25.24 15.81
C PRO A 308 18.39 24.93 14.36
N MET A 309 18.21 23.68 13.95
CA MET A 309 18.36 23.27 12.57
C MET A 309 17.18 23.83 11.77
N GLN A 310 17.39 24.95 11.06
CA GLN A 310 16.42 25.41 10.06
C GLN A 310 16.61 24.62 8.76
N VAL A 311 15.80 23.58 8.56
CA VAL A 311 15.71 22.91 7.26
C VAL A 311 14.71 23.66 6.38
N SER A 312 15.18 24.71 5.72
CA SER A 312 14.36 25.43 4.73
C SER A 312 14.49 24.73 3.38
N LEU A 313 13.44 24.04 2.95
CA LEU A 313 13.29 23.56 1.58
C LEU A 313 12.59 24.64 0.76
N GLY A 314 13.36 25.59 0.24
CA GLY A 314 12.82 26.74 -0.48
C GLY A 314 13.74 27.95 -0.40
N ALA A 315 13.63 28.86 -1.37
CA ALA A 315 14.52 30.01 -1.47
C ALA A 315 14.38 30.94 -0.26
N VAL A 316 15.41 30.99 0.58
CA VAL A 316 15.60 32.06 1.56
C VAL A 316 16.61 33.04 0.95
N GLY A 317 16.21 34.30 0.77
CA GLY A 317 17.15 35.37 0.41
C GLY A 317 17.43 35.60 -1.08
N GLY A 318 16.51 35.25 -1.99
CA GLY A 318 16.55 35.74 -3.38
C GLY A 318 17.69 35.22 -4.26
N GLN A 319 18.43 34.19 -3.84
CA GLN A 319 19.37 33.46 -4.71
C GLN A 319 18.79 32.09 -5.10
N GLU A 320 18.79 31.82 -6.40
CA GLU A 320 18.18 30.66 -7.06
C GLU A 320 18.97 29.35 -6.86
N ARG A 321 19.19 28.92 -5.63
CA ARG A 321 19.71 27.58 -5.34
C ARG A 321 18.95 26.95 -4.20
N LEU A 322 18.27 25.83 -4.48
CA LEU A 322 17.79 24.92 -3.45
C LEU A 322 19.03 24.28 -2.80
N HIS A 323 19.46 24.83 -1.68
CA HIS A 323 20.52 24.26 -0.85
C HIS A 323 19.86 23.67 0.39
N VAL A 324 20.12 22.39 0.68
CA VAL A 324 19.96 21.90 2.05
C VAL A 324 21.15 22.44 2.82
N GLU A 325 21.03 23.65 3.36
CA GLU A 325 22.05 24.22 4.23
C GLU A 325 21.80 23.69 5.64
N ILE A 326 22.65 22.78 6.10
CA ILE A 326 22.72 22.40 7.51
C ILE A 326 23.70 23.36 8.16
N THR A 327 23.21 24.54 8.55
CA THR A 327 24.03 25.50 9.30
C THR A 327 24.09 25.03 10.75
N ILE A 328 25.20 24.38 11.12
CA ILE A 328 25.54 24.15 12.53
C ILE A 328 26.22 25.43 13.00
N SER A 329 25.46 26.33 13.62
CA SER A 329 26.01 27.53 14.26
C SER A 329 26.84 27.10 15.48
N GLY A 330 28.13 26.84 15.25
CA GLY A 330 29.10 26.73 16.32
C GLY A 330 29.33 28.10 16.97
N GLY A 331 29.20 28.14 18.29
CA GLY A 331 29.95 29.12 19.09
C GLY A 331 31.41 28.69 19.19
#